data_AF-A0A7T8QWX5-F1
#
_entry.id   AF-A0A7T8QWX5-F1
#
_cell.length_a   1.000
_cell.length_b   1.000
_cell.length_c   1.000
_cell.angle_alpha   90.00
_cell.angle_beta   90.00
_cell.angle_gamma   90.00
#
_symmetry.space_group_name_H-M   'P 1'
#
loop_
_entity.id
_entity.type
_entity.pdbx_description
1 polymer ?
#
loop_
_entity_poly.entity_id
_entity_poly.type
_entity_poly.pdbx_seq_one_letter_code
_entity_poly.pdbx_strand_id
1 'polypeptide(L)'
;MSLSVSGSSSVEELFRSHASILRDPLAKDEAKLKSAQELSERLEDHPDVFVKESLGVLLGLLRDGSPHFIAEYNVQQVRKTALECLQRLPAESLKPHFKSVLSLMFKLLESENEENVLVILRIIIELHKQFRPMHSLEITQFLQLVKSIYKELPNHLPKIFEPRDPIKVKDLGELNIEALLGETFTVTTITTEKKAPDGASHVSYNLIPKAVLSLKVLQELPIIVVLMYQLYKQFVHQEVAEFIPLIMNTITLQPSLQVRNHRKFNKEVFVDFMGAQIKTLSFLAYIIRIYLKVVSSHSGQMVEGMLSLLAICPHEVAHLRKELLIAARHILATDLRTKFVPHMEKLFDENILLGRGWTTHESLRPLAYSTLADLVHHVRQHILLSDLSRAVQLFSLNVHDESSPPPFKPCPASSSSTSWSAFGAGATRSKVGETGGSYL
;
A
#
# COMPACT_ATOMS: atom_id res chain seq x y z
N MET A 1 -21.11 -47.49 -15.16
CA MET A 1 -21.32 -46.05 -15.43
C MET A 1 -22.71 -45.66 -14.90
N SER A 2 -22.83 -45.25 -13.63
CA SER A 2 -24.07 -44.65 -13.08
C SER A 2 -23.98 -44.34 -11.57
N LEU A 3 -22.89 -43.77 -11.06
CA LEU A 3 -22.78 -43.39 -9.64
C LEU A 3 -22.15 -42.01 -9.36
N SER A 4 -21.90 -41.18 -10.38
CA SER A 4 -21.29 -39.84 -10.19
C SER A 4 -22.24 -38.66 -10.45
N VAL A 5 -23.52 -38.90 -10.76
CA VAL A 5 -24.46 -37.85 -11.21
C VAL A 5 -25.37 -37.32 -10.09
N SER A 6 -25.59 -38.07 -9.01
CA SER A 6 -26.48 -37.64 -7.92
C SER A 6 -25.84 -36.58 -6.99
N GLY A 7 -24.51 -36.59 -6.83
CA GLY A 7 -23.80 -35.64 -5.97
C GLY A 7 -23.71 -34.22 -6.54
N SER A 8 -23.54 -34.07 -7.87
CA SER A 8 -23.40 -32.76 -8.50
C SER A 8 -24.71 -31.96 -8.53
N SER A 9 -25.86 -32.62 -8.78
CA SER A 9 -27.18 -31.97 -8.77
C SER A 9 -27.52 -31.35 -7.41
N SER A 10 -27.17 -32.05 -6.31
CA SER A 10 -27.43 -31.55 -4.95
C SER A 10 -26.60 -30.31 -4.61
N VAL A 11 -25.36 -30.24 -5.11
CA VAL A 11 -24.50 -29.07 -4.90
C VAL A 11 -25.02 -27.88 -5.71
N GLU A 12 -25.36 -28.06 -6.99
CA GLU A 12 -25.93 -26.97 -7.81
C GLU A 12 -27.22 -26.40 -7.19
N GLU A 13 -28.10 -27.26 -6.67
CA GLU A 13 -29.32 -26.84 -5.97
C GLU A 13 -29.03 -26.03 -4.70
N LEU A 14 -27.98 -26.40 -3.95
CA LEU A 14 -27.56 -25.67 -2.76
C LEU A 14 -27.07 -24.26 -3.11
N PHE A 15 -26.18 -24.12 -4.10
CA PHE A 15 -25.70 -22.80 -4.54
C PHE A 15 -26.87 -21.95 -5.05
N ARG A 16 -27.78 -22.54 -5.83
CA ARG A 16 -28.98 -21.85 -6.32
C ARG A 16 -29.90 -21.40 -5.20
N SER A 17 -30.08 -22.21 -4.16
CA SER A 17 -30.91 -21.89 -2.99
C SER A 17 -30.35 -20.67 -2.25
N HIS A 18 -29.07 -20.67 -1.90
CA HIS A 18 -28.45 -19.51 -1.23
C HIS A 18 -28.41 -18.27 -2.12
N ALA A 19 -28.14 -18.43 -3.42
CA ALA A 19 -28.20 -17.33 -4.38
C ALA A 19 -29.63 -16.73 -4.48
N SER A 20 -30.68 -17.53 -4.34
CA SER A 20 -32.06 -17.04 -4.32
C SER A 20 -32.35 -16.16 -3.10
N ILE A 21 -31.84 -16.54 -1.91
CA ILE A 21 -31.98 -15.76 -0.67
C ILE A 21 -31.27 -14.41 -0.81
N LEU A 22 -30.08 -14.39 -1.42
CA LEU A 22 -29.35 -13.15 -1.67
C LEU A 22 -30.07 -12.21 -2.64
N ARG A 23 -30.77 -12.77 -3.62
CA ARG A 23 -31.54 -11.99 -4.61
C ARG A 23 -32.86 -11.47 -4.06
N ASP A 24 -33.43 -12.12 -3.05
CA ASP A 24 -34.73 -11.75 -2.49
C ASP A 24 -34.67 -10.39 -1.75
N PRO A 25 -35.38 -9.35 -2.22
CA PRO A 25 -35.42 -8.08 -1.53
C PRO A 25 -36.09 -8.16 -0.14
N LEU A 26 -36.95 -9.15 0.10
CA LEU A 26 -37.68 -9.33 1.36
C LEU A 26 -36.89 -10.15 2.39
N ALA A 27 -35.83 -10.84 1.98
CA ALA A 27 -35.01 -11.61 2.90
C ALA A 27 -34.25 -10.70 3.87
N LYS A 28 -34.28 -11.08 5.16
CA LYS A 28 -33.58 -10.37 6.25
C LYS A 28 -32.06 -10.38 6.02
N ASP A 29 -31.40 -9.29 6.40
CA ASP A 29 -29.94 -9.15 6.19
C ASP A 29 -29.11 -10.22 6.89
N GLU A 30 -29.56 -10.72 8.05
CA GLU A 30 -28.90 -11.83 8.74
C GLU A 30 -28.95 -13.14 7.92
N ALA A 31 -30.08 -13.41 7.25
CA ALA A 31 -30.23 -14.59 6.40
C ALA A 31 -29.41 -14.45 5.11
N LYS A 32 -29.33 -13.24 4.56
CA LYS A 32 -28.44 -12.92 3.43
C LYS A 32 -26.97 -13.12 3.83
N LEU A 33 -26.56 -12.66 5.00
CA LEU A 33 -25.20 -12.83 5.50
C LEU A 33 -24.83 -14.31 5.63
N LYS A 34 -25.67 -15.09 6.31
CA LYS A 34 -25.49 -16.55 6.41
C LYS A 34 -25.39 -17.19 5.02
N SER A 35 -26.26 -16.82 4.09
CA SER A 35 -26.20 -17.37 2.72
C SER A 35 -24.93 -16.98 1.96
N ALA A 36 -24.44 -15.75 2.11
CA ALA A 36 -23.18 -15.31 1.51
C ALA A 36 -21.98 -16.07 2.09
N GLN A 37 -21.97 -16.31 3.41
CA GLN A 37 -20.93 -17.07 4.10
C GLN A 37 -20.92 -18.55 3.66
N GLU A 38 -22.09 -19.17 3.56
CA GLU A 38 -22.24 -20.57 3.11
C GLU A 38 -21.78 -20.75 1.65
N LEU A 39 -22.03 -19.76 0.78
CA LEU A 39 -21.48 -19.74 -0.59
C LEU A 39 -19.97 -19.53 -0.60
N SER A 40 -19.48 -18.66 0.28
CA SER A 40 -18.06 -18.32 0.44
C SER A 40 -17.22 -19.51 0.89
N GLU A 41 -17.73 -20.32 1.82
CA GLU A 41 -17.02 -21.50 2.35
C GLU A 41 -16.90 -22.61 1.29
N ARG A 42 -17.95 -22.86 0.52
CA ARG A 42 -17.98 -23.94 -0.48
C ARG A 42 -17.40 -23.55 -1.85
N LEU A 43 -17.04 -22.28 -2.02
CA LEU A 43 -16.50 -21.73 -3.26
C LEU A 43 -15.31 -22.51 -3.80
N GLU A 44 -14.37 -22.84 -2.91
CA GLU A 44 -13.06 -23.42 -3.27
C GLU A 44 -13.19 -24.86 -3.78
N ASP A 45 -14.15 -25.61 -3.25
CA ASP A 45 -14.44 -26.98 -3.67
C ASP A 45 -15.16 -27.04 -5.03
N HIS A 46 -15.96 -26.01 -5.34
CA HIS A 46 -16.86 -26.01 -6.50
C HIS A 46 -16.89 -24.65 -7.25
N PRO A 47 -15.74 -24.15 -7.76
CA PRO A 47 -15.64 -22.81 -8.35
C PRO A 47 -16.50 -22.64 -9.61
N ASP A 48 -16.57 -23.67 -10.47
CA ASP A 48 -17.34 -23.59 -11.71
C ASP A 48 -18.85 -23.58 -11.46
N VAL A 49 -19.31 -24.33 -10.44
CA VAL A 49 -20.72 -24.32 -10.01
C VAL A 49 -21.08 -22.96 -9.42
N PHE A 50 -20.21 -22.39 -8.58
CA PHE A 50 -20.42 -21.04 -8.06
C PHE A 50 -20.50 -19.99 -9.17
N VAL A 51 -19.59 -20.05 -10.15
CA VAL A 51 -19.60 -19.13 -11.29
C VAL A 51 -20.93 -19.23 -12.06
N LYS A 52 -21.41 -20.45 -12.29
CA LYS A 52 -22.66 -20.71 -12.99
C LYS A 52 -23.90 -20.22 -12.22
N GLU A 53 -24.00 -20.54 -10.93
CA GLU A 53 -25.25 -20.37 -10.17
C GLU A 53 -25.29 -19.10 -9.30
N SER A 54 -24.15 -18.56 -8.88
CA SER A 54 -24.07 -17.49 -7.85
C SER A 54 -23.41 -16.20 -8.33
N LEU A 55 -22.44 -16.24 -9.27
CA LEU A 55 -21.68 -15.05 -9.69
C LEU A 55 -22.59 -13.91 -10.17
N GLY A 56 -23.59 -14.22 -11.00
CA GLY A 56 -24.51 -13.21 -11.52
C GLY A 56 -25.30 -12.49 -10.42
N VAL A 57 -25.66 -13.20 -9.34
CA VAL A 57 -26.36 -12.62 -8.18
C VAL A 57 -25.45 -11.69 -7.40
N LEU A 58 -24.21 -12.11 -7.14
CA LEU A 58 -23.24 -11.27 -6.42
C LEU A 58 -22.88 -10.01 -7.20
N LEU A 59 -22.66 -10.12 -8.51
CA LEU A 59 -22.42 -8.95 -9.36
C LEU A 59 -23.63 -8.01 -9.40
N GLY A 60 -24.86 -8.54 -9.37
CA GLY A 60 -26.08 -7.74 -9.23
C GLY A 60 -26.12 -6.99 -7.89
N LEU A 61 -25.87 -7.69 -6.77
CA LEU A 61 -25.82 -7.10 -5.44
C LEU A 61 -24.80 -5.95 -5.35
N LEU A 62 -23.61 -6.16 -5.94
CA LEU A 62 -22.56 -5.15 -5.97
C LEU A 62 -22.93 -3.95 -6.84
N ARG A 63 -23.55 -4.18 -8.00
CA ARG A 63 -23.90 -3.12 -8.95
C ARG A 63 -25.09 -2.27 -8.50
N ASP A 64 -26.10 -2.91 -7.91
CA ASP A 64 -27.41 -2.31 -7.66
C ASP A 64 -27.56 -1.86 -6.19
N GLY A 65 -26.76 -2.42 -5.27
CA GLY A 65 -26.74 -2.05 -3.86
C GLY A 65 -25.83 -0.86 -3.53
N SER A 66 -26.15 -0.14 -2.45
CA SER A 66 -25.36 0.98 -1.93
C SER A 66 -24.31 0.54 -0.90
N PRO A 67 -23.16 1.24 -0.82
CA PRO A 67 -22.17 1.00 0.22
C PRO A 67 -22.70 1.41 1.59
N HIS A 68 -22.31 0.65 2.61
CA HIS A 68 -22.65 0.90 4.01
C HIS A 68 -21.36 1.11 4.79
N PHE A 69 -21.37 2.01 5.77
CA PHE A 69 -20.15 2.49 6.42
C PHE A 69 -20.04 2.08 7.90
N ILE A 70 -20.99 1.29 8.40
CA ILE A 70 -20.91 0.71 9.74
C ILE A 70 -20.51 -0.77 9.59
N ALA A 71 -19.37 -1.15 10.15
CA ALA A 71 -18.79 -2.49 9.98
C ALA A 71 -19.71 -3.62 10.48
N GLU A 72 -20.48 -3.35 11.53
CA GLU A 72 -21.35 -4.32 12.19
C GLU A 72 -22.68 -4.53 11.43
N TYR A 73 -22.96 -3.75 10.39
CA TYR A 73 -24.16 -3.97 9.58
C TYR A 73 -24.01 -5.20 8.68
N ASN A 74 -24.95 -6.14 8.82
CA ASN A 74 -25.00 -7.35 8.00
C ASN A 74 -24.97 -7.05 6.49
N VAL A 75 -25.59 -5.94 6.05
CA VAL A 75 -25.56 -5.51 4.64
C VAL A 75 -24.14 -5.19 4.17
N GLN A 76 -23.34 -4.52 5.00
CA GLN A 76 -21.93 -4.24 4.71
C GLN A 76 -21.13 -5.55 4.67
N GLN A 77 -21.37 -6.46 5.61
CA GLN A 77 -20.68 -7.74 5.68
C GLN A 77 -21.01 -8.62 4.46
N VAL A 78 -22.26 -8.69 4.02
CA VAL A 78 -22.67 -9.38 2.78
C VAL A 78 -21.92 -8.80 1.58
N ARG A 79 -21.86 -7.47 1.47
CA ARG A 79 -21.19 -6.77 0.36
C ARG A 79 -19.69 -7.09 0.33
N LYS A 80 -19.03 -7.07 1.49
CA LYS A 80 -17.62 -7.43 1.63
C LYS A 80 -17.37 -8.90 1.30
N THR A 81 -18.17 -9.83 1.83
CA THR A 81 -18.06 -11.27 1.52
C THR A 81 -18.26 -11.53 0.03
N ALA A 82 -19.17 -10.82 -0.64
CA ALA A 82 -19.33 -10.93 -2.08
C ALA A 82 -18.05 -10.56 -2.85
N LEU A 83 -17.36 -9.48 -2.44
CA LEU A 83 -16.08 -9.07 -3.02
C LEU A 83 -14.96 -10.09 -2.71
N GLU A 84 -14.90 -10.60 -1.48
CA GLU A 84 -13.91 -11.62 -1.08
C GLU A 84 -14.10 -12.94 -1.85
N CYS A 85 -15.34 -13.33 -2.15
CA CYS A 85 -15.61 -14.46 -3.03
C CYS A 85 -15.06 -14.22 -4.45
N LEU A 86 -15.26 -13.02 -5.01
CA LEU A 86 -14.69 -12.66 -6.32
C LEU A 86 -13.16 -12.69 -6.31
N GLN A 87 -12.53 -12.27 -5.20
CA GLN A 87 -11.08 -12.27 -5.05
C GLN A 87 -10.51 -13.69 -4.96
N ARG A 88 -11.21 -14.62 -4.29
CA ARG A 88 -10.74 -16.01 -4.09
C ARG A 88 -11.01 -16.93 -5.27
N LEU A 89 -11.88 -16.54 -6.20
CA LEU A 89 -12.16 -17.35 -7.39
C LEU A 89 -10.90 -17.59 -8.23
N PRO A 90 -10.64 -18.84 -8.68
CA PRO A 90 -9.59 -19.11 -9.65
C PRO A 90 -9.81 -18.28 -10.91
N ALA A 91 -8.76 -17.63 -11.39
CA ALA A 91 -8.88 -16.73 -12.53
C ALA A 91 -9.43 -17.45 -13.77
N GLU A 92 -9.04 -18.70 -14.04
CA GLU A 92 -9.54 -19.46 -15.18
C GLU A 92 -11.07 -19.63 -15.16
N SER A 93 -11.69 -19.86 -14.00
CA SER A 93 -13.15 -19.95 -13.87
C SER A 93 -13.83 -18.59 -14.10
N LEU A 94 -13.15 -17.48 -13.79
CA LEU A 94 -13.67 -16.12 -14.00
C LEU A 94 -13.42 -15.58 -15.42
N LYS A 95 -12.58 -16.24 -16.22
CA LYS A 95 -12.17 -15.82 -17.57
C LYS A 95 -13.32 -15.49 -18.54
N PRO A 96 -14.50 -16.12 -18.51
CA PRO A 96 -15.61 -15.69 -19.36
C PRO A 96 -16.20 -14.33 -18.96
N HIS A 97 -16.04 -13.94 -17.69
CA HIS A 97 -16.71 -12.79 -17.08
C HIS A 97 -15.75 -11.66 -16.69
N PHE A 98 -14.43 -11.85 -16.78
CA PHE A 98 -13.43 -10.94 -16.21
C PHE A 98 -13.60 -9.47 -16.65
N LYS A 99 -13.99 -9.21 -17.90
CA LYS A 99 -14.22 -7.83 -18.39
C LYS A 99 -15.38 -7.16 -17.65
N SER A 100 -16.47 -7.88 -17.46
CA SER A 100 -17.64 -7.37 -16.72
C SER A 100 -17.31 -7.14 -15.25
N VAL A 101 -16.53 -8.06 -14.65
CA VAL A 101 -16.07 -7.91 -13.27
C VAL A 101 -15.19 -6.69 -13.15
N LEU A 102 -14.20 -6.54 -14.04
CA LEU A 102 -13.25 -5.44 -14.00
C LEU A 102 -13.91 -4.07 -14.19
N SER A 103 -14.85 -3.97 -15.13
CA SER A 103 -15.63 -2.74 -15.35
C SER A 103 -16.43 -2.35 -14.09
N LEU A 104 -17.05 -3.34 -13.43
CA LEU A 104 -17.74 -3.10 -12.16
C LEU A 104 -16.76 -2.67 -11.06
N MET A 105 -15.61 -3.34 -10.94
CA MET A 105 -14.59 -3.00 -9.93
C MET A 105 -14.15 -1.54 -10.07
N PHE A 106 -13.87 -1.05 -11.28
CA PHE A 106 -13.51 0.35 -11.50
C PHE A 106 -14.63 1.31 -11.11
N LYS A 107 -15.89 1.00 -11.45
CA LYS A 107 -17.05 1.83 -11.10
C LYS A 107 -17.22 1.98 -9.57
N LEU A 108 -16.90 0.94 -8.82
CA LEU A 108 -17.10 0.92 -7.36
C LEU A 108 -16.09 1.79 -6.60
N LEU A 109 -14.90 2.05 -7.14
CA LEU A 109 -13.80 2.74 -6.44
C LEU A 109 -14.17 4.12 -5.85
N GLU A 110 -15.06 4.87 -6.50
CA GLU A 110 -15.42 6.23 -6.07
C GLU A 110 -16.42 6.27 -4.91
N SER A 111 -17.25 5.24 -4.76
CA SER A 111 -18.39 5.26 -3.83
C SER A 111 -18.23 4.36 -2.62
N GLU A 112 -17.39 3.32 -2.73
CA GLU A 112 -17.20 2.33 -1.68
C GLU A 112 -16.46 2.84 -0.43
N ASN A 113 -16.58 2.07 0.64
CA ASN A 113 -15.81 2.26 1.87
C ASN A 113 -14.41 1.65 1.78
N GLU A 114 -13.55 1.98 2.74
CA GLU A 114 -12.17 1.49 2.84
C GLU A 114 -12.05 -0.04 2.72
N GLU A 115 -12.82 -0.80 3.51
CA GLU A 115 -12.67 -2.26 3.54
C GLU A 115 -12.98 -2.91 2.19
N ASN A 116 -14.05 -2.45 1.53
CA ASN A 116 -14.48 -2.98 0.24
C ASN A 116 -13.49 -2.59 -0.86
N VAL A 117 -13.00 -1.34 -0.88
CA VAL A 117 -12.04 -0.90 -1.91
C VAL A 117 -10.71 -1.62 -1.81
N LEU A 118 -10.23 -1.95 -0.62
CA LEU A 118 -8.99 -2.72 -0.47
C LEU A 118 -9.10 -4.11 -1.14
N VAL A 119 -10.27 -4.75 -1.09
CA VAL A 119 -10.52 -6.01 -1.81
C VAL A 119 -10.64 -5.75 -3.31
N ILE A 120 -11.37 -4.71 -3.72
CA ILE A 120 -11.54 -4.32 -5.13
C ILE A 120 -10.17 -4.06 -5.81
N LEU A 121 -9.26 -3.33 -5.14
CA LEU A 121 -7.92 -3.05 -5.66
C LEU A 121 -7.12 -4.35 -5.89
N ARG A 122 -7.24 -5.34 -4.99
CA ARG A 122 -6.61 -6.66 -5.15
C ARG A 122 -7.18 -7.42 -6.34
N ILE A 123 -8.50 -7.40 -6.53
CA ILE A 123 -9.16 -7.99 -7.71
C ILE A 123 -8.64 -7.31 -8.99
N ILE A 124 -8.60 -5.98 -9.03
CA ILE A 124 -8.07 -5.22 -10.17
C ILE A 124 -6.63 -5.64 -10.49
N ILE A 125 -5.75 -5.73 -9.49
CA ILE A 125 -4.36 -6.15 -9.67
C ILE A 125 -4.29 -7.56 -10.27
N GLU A 126 -5.02 -8.51 -9.71
CA GLU A 126 -4.97 -9.91 -10.12
C GLU A 126 -5.46 -10.10 -11.55
N LEU A 127 -6.62 -9.53 -11.90
CA LEU A 127 -7.17 -9.64 -13.25
C LEU A 127 -6.28 -8.97 -14.30
N HIS A 128 -5.64 -7.85 -13.97
CA HIS A 128 -4.70 -7.20 -14.89
C HIS A 128 -3.41 -8.00 -15.07
N LYS A 129 -2.90 -8.63 -14.01
CA LYS A 129 -1.71 -9.50 -14.10
C LYS A 129 -1.98 -10.75 -14.91
N GLN A 130 -3.12 -11.41 -14.69
CA GLN A 130 -3.48 -12.67 -15.35
C GLN A 130 -3.89 -12.45 -16.80
N PHE A 131 -4.81 -11.53 -17.07
CA PHE A 131 -5.45 -11.42 -18.39
C PHE A 131 -4.87 -10.33 -19.29
N ARG A 132 -4.11 -9.37 -18.72
CA ARG A 132 -3.54 -8.23 -19.45
C ARG A 132 -4.53 -7.61 -20.45
N PRO A 133 -5.67 -7.09 -19.97
CA PRO A 133 -6.69 -6.52 -20.85
C PRO A 133 -6.12 -5.38 -21.70
N MET A 134 -6.77 -5.06 -22.81
CA MET A 134 -6.44 -3.85 -23.58
C MET A 134 -6.74 -2.59 -22.75
N HIS A 135 -6.03 -1.50 -23.03
CA HIS A 135 -6.29 -0.20 -22.40
C HIS A 135 -7.76 0.23 -22.63
N SER A 136 -8.40 0.75 -21.58
CA SER A 136 -9.79 1.25 -21.59
C SER A 136 -9.89 2.64 -20.95
N LEU A 137 -11.00 3.33 -21.18
CA LEU A 137 -11.29 4.63 -20.57
C LEU A 137 -11.31 4.55 -19.02
N GLU A 138 -11.71 3.42 -18.47
CA GLU A 138 -11.79 3.19 -17.02
C GLU A 138 -10.40 3.30 -16.36
N ILE A 139 -9.34 2.88 -17.05
CA ILE A 139 -7.96 3.03 -16.57
C ILE A 139 -7.58 4.52 -16.52
N THR A 140 -7.95 5.29 -17.54
CA THR A 140 -7.71 6.74 -17.55
C THR A 140 -8.48 7.43 -16.42
N GLN A 141 -9.76 7.08 -16.22
CA GLN A 141 -10.59 7.61 -15.14
C GLN A 141 -10.03 7.26 -13.76
N PHE A 142 -9.56 6.02 -13.57
CA PHE A 142 -8.87 5.61 -12.36
C PHE A 142 -7.64 6.50 -12.07
N LEU A 143 -6.79 6.75 -13.07
CA LEU A 143 -5.63 7.62 -12.87
C LEU A 143 -6.06 9.06 -12.51
N GLN A 144 -7.14 9.59 -13.10
CA GLN A 144 -7.68 10.90 -12.69
C GLN A 144 -8.19 10.89 -11.24
N LEU A 145 -8.88 9.83 -10.81
CA LEU A 145 -9.34 9.66 -9.44
C LEU A 145 -8.15 9.69 -8.47
N VAL A 146 -7.10 8.92 -8.75
CA VAL A 146 -5.89 8.89 -7.90
C VAL A 146 -5.23 10.28 -7.86
N LYS A 147 -5.10 10.98 -9.00
CA LYS A 147 -4.58 12.36 -9.04
C LYS A 147 -5.43 13.30 -8.17
N SER A 148 -6.75 13.19 -8.23
CA SER A 148 -7.66 13.99 -7.39
C SER A 148 -7.44 13.76 -5.90
N ILE A 149 -7.27 12.49 -5.48
CA ILE A 149 -7.01 12.14 -4.07
C ILE A 149 -5.71 12.81 -3.58
N TYR A 150 -4.61 12.69 -4.34
CA TYR A 150 -3.35 13.34 -3.97
C TYR A 150 -3.42 14.87 -4.00
N LYS A 151 -4.21 15.44 -4.91
CA LYS A 151 -4.39 16.89 -5.01
C LYS A 151 -5.15 17.47 -3.81
N GLU A 152 -6.16 16.76 -3.31
CA GLU A 152 -6.99 17.20 -2.18
C GLU A 152 -6.38 16.85 -0.81
N LEU A 153 -5.44 15.90 -0.75
CA LEU A 153 -4.80 15.48 0.51
C LEU A 153 -4.27 16.64 1.40
N PRO A 154 -3.59 17.68 0.85
CA PRO A 154 -3.16 18.82 1.66
C PRO A 154 -4.30 19.56 2.37
N ASN A 155 -5.48 19.64 1.73
CA ASN A 155 -6.66 20.30 2.28
C ASN A 155 -7.26 19.50 3.44
N HIS A 156 -7.06 18.18 3.46
CA HIS A 156 -7.53 17.29 4.52
C HIS A 156 -6.58 17.23 5.72
N LEU A 157 -5.32 17.65 5.58
CA LEU A 157 -4.30 17.53 6.61
C LEU A 157 -4.71 18.09 7.99
N PRO A 158 -5.36 19.27 8.09
CA PRO A 158 -5.82 19.78 9.39
C PRO A 158 -6.86 18.88 10.06
N LYS A 159 -7.76 18.29 9.25
CA LYS A 159 -8.84 17.41 9.75
C LYS A 159 -8.32 16.02 10.11
N ILE A 160 -7.34 15.50 9.38
CA ILE A 160 -6.71 14.19 9.65
C ILE A 160 -6.13 14.16 11.07
N PHE A 161 -5.46 15.25 11.47
CA PHE A 161 -4.76 15.33 12.75
C PHE A 161 -5.50 16.15 13.82
N GLU A 162 -6.75 16.52 13.55
CA GLU A 162 -7.60 17.18 14.52
C GLU A 162 -7.84 16.24 15.72
N PRO A 163 -7.50 16.66 16.96
CA PRO A 163 -7.79 15.83 18.12
C PRO A 163 -9.29 15.73 18.36
N ARG A 164 -9.83 14.51 18.30
CA ARG A 164 -11.27 14.25 18.50
C ARG A 164 -11.53 13.45 19.77
N ASP A 165 -12.63 13.78 20.42
CA ASP A 165 -13.14 13.00 21.54
C ASP A 165 -13.87 11.75 21.03
N PRO A 166 -13.88 10.64 21.80
CA PRO A 166 -14.65 9.46 21.45
C PRO A 166 -16.12 9.81 21.26
N ILE A 167 -16.71 9.33 20.16
CA ILE A 167 -18.11 9.60 19.83
C ILE A 167 -18.99 8.71 20.71
N LYS A 168 -19.79 9.34 21.58
CA LYS A 168 -20.75 8.67 22.45
C LYS A 168 -22.14 9.26 22.23
N VAL A 169 -23.11 8.43 21.88
CA VAL A 169 -24.50 8.83 21.57
C VAL A 169 -25.50 7.86 22.19
N LYS A 170 -26.79 8.21 22.24
CA LYS A 170 -27.79 7.26 22.76
C LYS A 170 -28.13 6.20 21.73
N ASP A 171 -28.29 6.64 20.48
CA ASP A 171 -28.60 5.81 19.33
C ASP A 171 -27.86 6.32 18.09
N LEU A 172 -27.54 5.42 17.14
CA LEU A 172 -26.88 5.80 15.90
C LEU A 172 -27.70 6.79 15.06
N GLY A 173 -29.03 6.79 15.20
CA GLY A 173 -29.93 7.72 14.52
C GLY A 173 -29.76 9.19 14.93
N GLU A 174 -29.07 9.48 16.04
CA GLU A 174 -28.74 10.86 16.45
C GLU A 174 -27.60 11.45 15.60
N LEU A 175 -26.84 10.61 14.89
CA LEU A 175 -25.67 11.03 14.13
C LEU A 175 -26.02 11.31 12.67
N ASN A 176 -25.51 12.43 12.16
CA ASN A 176 -25.40 12.64 10.73
C ASN A 176 -24.18 11.90 10.19
N ILE A 177 -24.39 10.64 9.78
CA ILE A 177 -23.34 9.77 9.25
C ILE A 177 -22.68 10.37 8.00
N GLU A 178 -23.45 11.02 7.12
CA GLU A 178 -22.90 11.60 5.89
C GLU A 178 -21.91 12.75 6.18
N ALA A 179 -22.25 13.62 7.12
CA ALA A 179 -21.35 14.68 7.58
C ALA A 179 -20.09 14.11 8.24
N LEU A 180 -20.25 13.10 9.11
CA LEU A 180 -19.12 12.42 9.76
C LEU A 180 -18.18 11.77 8.74
N LEU A 181 -18.74 11.13 7.71
CA LEU A 181 -17.94 10.50 6.65
C LEU A 181 -17.11 11.50 5.87
N GLY A 182 -17.54 12.76 5.75
CA GLY A 182 -16.76 13.82 5.09
C GLY A 182 -15.49 14.20 5.84
N GLU A 183 -15.33 13.75 7.08
CA GLU A 183 -14.19 14.08 7.93
C GLU A 183 -13.55 12.85 8.57
N THR A 184 -13.91 11.64 8.13
CA THR A 184 -13.38 10.38 8.64
C THR A 184 -12.33 9.83 7.68
N PHE A 185 -11.09 9.64 8.16
CA PHE A 185 -9.94 9.20 7.35
C PHE A 185 -9.40 7.82 7.75
N THR A 186 -9.80 7.35 8.93
CA THR A 186 -9.51 6.02 9.50
C THR A 186 -10.76 5.50 10.20
N VAL A 187 -10.80 4.19 10.45
CA VAL A 187 -11.91 3.57 11.21
C VAL A 187 -12.09 4.29 12.55
N THR A 188 -13.31 4.73 12.84
CA THR A 188 -13.64 5.50 14.04
C THR A 188 -14.71 4.77 14.85
N THR A 189 -14.41 4.49 16.13
CA THR A 189 -15.35 3.81 17.02
C THR A 189 -16.42 4.77 17.56
N ILE A 190 -17.68 4.36 17.47
CA ILE A 190 -18.86 5.05 18.00
C ILE A 190 -19.45 4.17 19.10
N THR A 191 -19.65 4.71 20.29
CA THR A 191 -20.27 3.98 21.41
C THR A 191 -21.70 4.46 21.62
N THR A 192 -22.64 3.53 21.80
CA THR A 192 -24.04 3.84 22.10
C THR A 192 -24.44 3.45 23.52
N GLU A 193 -25.47 4.08 24.08
CA GLU A 193 -26.03 3.75 25.40
C GLU A 193 -27.07 2.61 25.39
N LYS A 194 -27.27 1.96 24.22
CA LYS A 194 -28.12 0.77 24.14
C LYS A 194 -27.49 -0.38 24.94
N LYS A 195 -28.33 -1.09 25.71
CA LYS A 195 -27.93 -2.34 26.34
C LYS A 195 -27.59 -3.35 25.25
N ALA A 196 -26.37 -3.87 25.29
CA ALA A 196 -25.93 -4.93 24.40
C ALA A 196 -26.61 -6.27 24.76
N PRO A 197 -26.72 -7.21 23.80
CA PRO A 197 -27.36 -8.51 24.04
C PRO A 197 -26.69 -9.36 25.13
N ASP A 198 -25.43 -9.07 25.43
CA ASP A 198 -24.55 -9.74 26.41
C ASP A 198 -24.63 -9.12 27.82
N GLY A 199 -25.49 -8.12 28.03
CA GLY A 199 -25.63 -7.43 29.32
C GLY A 199 -24.66 -6.25 29.52
N ALA A 200 -23.81 -5.92 28.53
CA ALA A 200 -23.00 -4.70 28.58
C ALA A 200 -23.89 -3.45 28.46
N SER A 201 -23.49 -2.38 29.16
CA SER A 201 -24.25 -1.11 29.19
C SER A 201 -24.12 -0.28 27.91
N HIS A 202 -23.27 -0.71 26.97
CA HIS A 202 -22.95 0.02 25.76
C HIS A 202 -22.75 -0.92 24.57
N VAL A 203 -23.14 -0.49 23.37
CA VAL A 203 -22.82 -1.16 22.09
C VAL A 203 -21.83 -0.29 21.30
N SER A 204 -20.74 -0.88 20.84
CA SER A 204 -19.74 -0.21 20.00
C SER A 204 -19.93 -0.54 18.53
N TYR A 205 -19.81 0.48 17.69
CA TYR A 205 -19.86 0.40 16.23
C TYR A 205 -18.60 1.00 15.63
N ASN A 206 -18.20 0.53 14.46
CA ASN A 206 -17.04 1.04 13.74
C ASN A 206 -17.46 1.74 12.45
N LEU A 207 -17.28 3.06 12.41
CA LEU A 207 -17.47 3.86 11.21
C LEU A 207 -16.25 3.73 10.30
N ILE A 208 -16.46 3.14 9.13
CA ILE A 208 -15.47 2.93 8.09
C ILE A 208 -15.40 4.21 7.22
N PRO A 209 -14.21 4.75 6.91
CA PRO A 209 -14.09 5.93 6.06
C PRO A 209 -14.51 5.62 4.61
N LYS A 210 -14.86 6.69 3.86
CA LYS A 210 -14.96 6.63 2.40
C LYS A 210 -13.59 6.28 1.81
N ALA A 211 -13.56 5.43 0.79
CA ALA A 211 -12.31 4.97 0.20
C ALA A 211 -11.44 6.13 -0.32
N VAL A 212 -12.06 7.16 -0.91
CA VAL A 212 -11.37 8.35 -1.43
C VAL A 212 -10.71 9.21 -0.33
N LEU A 213 -11.08 9.01 0.94
CA LEU A 213 -10.50 9.70 2.10
C LEU A 213 -9.59 8.79 2.95
N SER A 214 -9.59 7.48 2.69
CA SER A 214 -8.88 6.51 3.51
C SER A 214 -7.37 6.60 3.35
N LEU A 215 -6.67 6.70 4.48
CA LEU A 215 -5.20 6.65 4.51
C LEU A 215 -4.66 5.27 4.10
N LYS A 216 -5.39 4.19 4.40
CA LYS A 216 -4.99 2.83 4.02
C LYS A 216 -5.19 2.56 2.53
N VAL A 217 -6.27 3.08 1.93
CA VAL A 217 -6.44 3.02 0.47
C VAL A 217 -5.33 3.80 -0.21
N LEU A 218 -4.97 4.99 0.30
CA LEU A 218 -3.88 5.81 -0.25
C LEU A 218 -2.53 5.06 -0.27
N GLN A 219 -2.26 4.20 0.70
CA GLN A 219 -1.06 3.34 0.73
C GLN A 219 -1.00 2.34 -0.44
N GLU A 220 -2.15 1.85 -0.89
CA GLU A 220 -2.24 0.84 -1.96
C GLU A 220 -2.20 1.48 -3.36
N LEU A 221 -2.76 2.67 -3.56
CA LEU A 221 -2.83 3.31 -4.89
C LEU A 221 -1.50 3.32 -5.69
N PRO A 222 -0.33 3.63 -5.09
CA PRO A 222 0.98 3.51 -5.73
C PRO A 222 1.23 2.23 -6.53
N ILE A 223 0.93 1.05 -5.99
CA ILE A 223 1.27 -0.22 -6.67
C ILE A 223 0.38 -0.45 -7.89
N ILE A 224 -0.88 0.02 -7.84
CA ILE A 224 -1.79 -0.06 -8.99
C ILE A 224 -1.35 0.89 -10.09
N VAL A 225 -0.93 2.13 -9.77
CA VAL A 225 -0.41 3.07 -10.77
C VAL A 225 0.84 2.50 -11.46
N VAL A 226 1.74 1.86 -10.70
CA VAL A 226 2.90 1.15 -11.26
C VAL A 226 2.46 0.04 -12.22
N LEU A 227 1.47 -0.78 -11.84
CA LEU A 227 0.93 -1.83 -12.70
C LEU A 227 0.33 -1.27 -14.00
N MET A 228 -0.47 -0.19 -13.91
CA MET A 228 -1.03 0.47 -15.09
C MET A 228 0.08 1.00 -16.01
N TYR A 229 1.14 1.57 -15.44
CA TYR A 229 2.30 2.02 -16.21
C TYR A 229 3.05 0.88 -16.90
N GLN A 230 3.24 -0.25 -16.21
CA GLN A 230 3.90 -1.43 -16.77
C GLN A 230 3.13 -2.02 -17.95
N LEU A 231 1.80 -2.05 -17.88
CA LEU A 231 0.96 -2.63 -18.92
C LEU A 231 0.66 -1.67 -20.08
N TYR A 232 0.49 -0.37 -19.80
CA TYR A 232 -0.06 0.60 -20.75
C TYR A 232 0.84 1.80 -21.00
N LYS A 233 2.17 1.63 -20.85
CA LYS A 233 3.17 2.69 -20.93
C LYS A 233 2.90 3.77 -21.99
N GLN A 234 2.56 3.39 -23.23
CA GLN A 234 2.33 4.33 -24.32
C GLN A 234 1.15 5.30 -24.06
N PHE A 235 0.12 4.84 -23.36
CA PHE A 235 -1.09 5.61 -23.08
C PHE A 235 -0.98 6.43 -21.79
N VAL A 236 -0.28 5.91 -20.77
CA VAL A 236 -0.28 6.51 -19.43
C VAL A 236 1.00 7.28 -19.09
N HIS A 237 1.99 7.33 -19.98
CA HIS A 237 3.29 7.96 -19.68
C HIS A 237 3.18 9.44 -19.33
N GLN A 238 2.33 10.19 -20.03
CA GLN A 238 2.10 11.61 -19.72
C GLN A 238 1.32 11.78 -18.41
N GLU A 239 0.26 11.00 -18.23
CA GLU A 239 -0.55 11.00 -17.01
C GLU A 239 0.29 10.72 -15.75
N VAL A 240 1.21 9.75 -15.82
CA VAL A 240 2.11 9.41 -14.70
C VAL A 240 3.10 10.54 -14.39
N ALA A 241 3.52 11.34 -15.38
CA ALA A 241 4.40 12.48 -15.15
C ALA A 241 3.73 13.56 -14.27
N GLU A 242 2.41 13.74 -14.39
CA GLU A 242 1.64 14.69 -13.60
C GLU A 242 1.53 14.33 -12.11
N PHE A 243 1.79 13.07 -11.74
CA PHE A 243 1.86 12.69 -10.33
C PHE A 243 3.10 13.23 -9.64
N ILE A 244 4.17 13.55 -10.36
CA ILE A 244 5.46 13.92 -9.74
C ILE A 244 5.31 15.14 -8.82
N PRO A 245 4.73 16.28 -9.24
CA PRO A 245 4.51 17.40 -8.32
C PRO A 245 3.62 17.05 -7.12
N LEU A 246 2.61 16.19 -7.33
CA LEU A 246 1.70 15.74 -6.28
C LEU A 246 2.42 14.87 -5.24
N ILE A 247 3.29 13.97 -5.69
CA ILE A 247 4.16 13.15 -4.84
C ILE A 247 5.06 14.06 -4.01
N MET A 248 5.72 15.04 -4.65
CA MET A 248 6.65 15.96 -3.96
C MET A 248 5.94 16.76 -2.87
N ASN A 249 4.72 17.23 -3.13
CA ASN A 249 3.89 17.87 -2.12
C ASN A 249 3.52 16.88 -0.99
N THR A 250 3.09 15.67 -1.34
CA THR A 250 2.64 14.66 -0.36
C THR A 250 3.74 14.25 0.61
N ILE A 251 4.97 14.01 0.14
CA ILE A 251 6.09 13.58 0.99
C ILE A 251 6.60 14.69 1.93
N THR A 252 6.28 15.95 1.65
CA THR A 252 6.65 17.09 2.51
C THR A 252 5.55 17.46 3.51
N LEU A 253 4.30 16.99 3.31
CA LEU A 253 3.18 17.25 4.23
C LEU A 253 3.50 16.75 5.64
N GLN A 254 3.29 17.60 6.64
CA GLN A 254 3.44 17.22 8.04
C GLN A 254 2.45 17.97 8.93
N PRO A 255 1.94 17.32 9.99
CA PRO A 255 1.26 18.04 11.05
C PRO A 255 2.23 19.02 11.73
N SER A 256 1.71 20.18 12.15
CA SER A 256 2.51 21.16 12.87
C SER A 256 3.05 20.60 14.18
N LEU A 257 4.17 21.16 14.67
CA LEU A 257 4.76 20.76 15.94
C LEU A 257 3.78 20.91 17.13
N GLN A 258 2.90 21.90 17.07
CA GLN A 258 1.86 22.11 18.09
C GLN A 258 0.87 20.95 18.12
N VAL A 259 0.40 20.50 16.94
CA VAL A 259 -0.53 19.37 16.82
C VAL A 259 0.14 18.07 17.27
N ARG A 260 1.41 17.85 16.89
CA ARG A 260 2.18 16.67 17.31
C ARG A 260 2.39 16.57 18.82
N ASN A 261 2.61 17.71 19.47
CA ASN A 261 2.81 17.77 20.92
C ASN A 261 1.49 17.75 21.72
N HIS A 262 0.35 17.74 21.04
CA HIS A 262 -0.95 17.71 21.70
C HIS A 262 -1.17 16.36 22.40
N ARG A 263 -1.71 16.38 23.63
CA ARG A 263 -1.89 15.17 24.45
C ARG A 263 -2.79 14.11 23.81
N LYS A 264 -3.75 14.55 23.01
CA LYS A 264 -4.70 13.71 22.27
C LYS A 264 -4.25 13.43 20.83
N PHE A 265 -2.97 13.61 20.50
CA PHE A 265 -2.46 13.30 19.16
C PHE A 265 -2.63 11.81 18.85
N ASN A 266 -3.35 11.50 17.78
CA ASN A 266 -3.59 10.13 17.38
C ASN A 266 -2.36 9.56 16.66
N LYS A 267 -1.56 8.77 17.38
CA LYS A 267 -0.35 8.14 16.86
C LYS A 267 -0.65 7.11 15.77
N GLU A 268 -1.77 6.40 15.83
CA GLU A 268 -2.13 5.38 14.84
C GLU A 268 -2.45 6.02 13.49
N VAL A 269 -3.23 7.11 13.50
CA VAL A 269 -3.49 7.91 12.29
C VAL A 269 -2.19 8.47 11.70
N PHE A 270 -1.25 8.88 12.56
CA PHE A 270 0.06 9.34 12.12
C PHE A 270 0.89 8.23 11.47
N VAL A 271 0.84 7.01 12.00
CA VAL A 271 1.49 5.83 11.42
C VAL A 271 0.88 5.51 10.05
N ASP A 272 -0.45 5.51 9.93
CA ASP A 272 -1.13 5.27 8.65
C ASP A 272 -0.81 6.35 7.61
N PHE A 273 -0.75 7.62 8.02
CA PHE A 273 -0.37 8.74 7.15
C PHE A 273 1.10 8.62 6.70
N MET A 274 2.03 8.33 7.62
CA MET A 274 3.43 8.09 7.29
C MET A 274 3.59 6.89 6.35
N GLY A 275 2.81 5.83 6.56
CA GLY A 275 2.75 4.68 5.65
C GLY A 275 2.40 5.12 4.23
N ALA A 276 1.37 5.97 4.08
CA ALA A 276 0.98 6.51 2.78
C ALA A 276 2.13 7.30 2.14
N GLN A 277 2.77 8.21 2.88
CA GLN A 277 3.90 9.00 2.39
C GLN A 277 5.08 8.13 1.94
N ILE A 278 5.41 7.08 2.70
CA ILE A 278 6.51 6.16 2.37
C ILE A 278 6.18 5.33 1.13
N LYS A 279 4.94 4.87 0.96
CA LYS A 279 4.49 4.19 -0.27
C LYS A 279 4.54 5.14 -1.47
N THR A 280 4.12 6.40 -1.31
CA THR A 280 4.21 7.43 -2.35
C THR A 280 5.68 7.73 -2.73
N LEU A 281 6.58 7.84 -1.74
CA LEU A 281 8.02 8.00 -1.99
C LEU A 281 8.62 6.77 -2.69
N SER A 282 8.20 5.57 -2.30
CA SER A 282 8.62 4.31 -2.95
C SER A 282 8.19 4.26 -4.41
N PHE A 283 6.99 4.78 -4.71
CA PHE A 283 6.54 4.96 -6.09
C PHE A 283 7.40 5.93 -6.87
N LEU A 284 7.74 7.09 -6.30
CA LEU A 284 8.68 8.01 -6.92
C LEU A 284 10.02 7.32 -7.20
N ALA A 285 10.57 6.61 -6.22
CA ALA A 285 11.84 5.89 -6.34
C ALA A 285 11.81 4.85 -7.46
N TYR A 286 10.67 4.19 -7.71
CA TYR A 286 10.49 3.26 -8.82
C TYR A 286 10.55 3.96 -10.19
N ILE A 287 9.87 5.10 -10.36
CA ILE A 287 9.79 5.81 -11.65
C ILE A 287 10.91 6.83 -11.86
N ILE A 288 11.77 7.06 -10.87
CA ILE A 288 12.71 8.19 -10.84
C ILE A 288 13.63 8.28 -12.06
N ARG A 289 14.12 7.14 -12.54
CA ARG A 289 15.02 7.08 -13.69
C ARG A 289 14.33 7.41 -15.01
N ILE A 290 13.02 7.13 -15.08
CA ILE A 290 12.20 7.38 -16.27
C ILE A 290 11.94 8.88 -16.41
N TYR A 291 11.67 9.56 -15.30
CA TYR A 291 11.28 10.97 -15.27
C TYR A 291 12.34 11.88 -14.66
N LEU A 292 13.62 11.51 -14.78
CA LEU A 292 14.74 12.20 -14.11
C LEU A 292 14.72 13.71 -14.32
N LYS A 293 14.39 14.18 -15.53
CA LYS A 293 14.29 15.61 -15.85
C LYS A 293 13.23 16.34 -15.02
N VAL A 294 12.04 15.76 -14.89
CA VAL A 294 10.90 16.35 -14.15
C VAL A 294 11.13 16.24 -12.64
N VAL A 295 11.73 15.14 -12.17
CA VAL A 295 12.12 14.98 -10.76
C VAL A 295 13.20 16.00 -10.39
N SER A 296 14.17 16.23 -11.28
CA SER A 296 15.27 17.18 -11.03
C SER A 296 14.77 18.61 -10.78
N SER A 297 13.68 19.04 -11.43
CA SER A 297 13.10 20.37 -11.19
C SER A 297 12.44 20.51 -9.82
N HIS A 298 12.12 19.40 -9.15
CA HIS A 298 11.53 19.36 -7.81
C HIS A 298 12.46 18.74 -6.76
N SER A 299 13.77 18.65 -7.07
CA SER A 299 14.74 17.93 -6.24
C SER A 299 14.88 18.48 -4.82
N GLY A 300 14.64 19.78 -4.60
CA GLY A 300 14.64 20.37 -3.26
C GLY A 300 13.58 19.76 -2.34
N GLN A 301 12.32 19.71 -2.81
CA GLN A 301 11.21 19.11 -2.08
C GLN A 301 11.41 17.61 -1.86
N MET A 302 11.99 16.92 -2.84
CA MET A 302 12.33 15.50 -2.72
C MET A 302 13.30 15.24 -1.56
N VAL A 303 14.39 16.02 -1.50
CA VAL A 303 15.43 15.90 -0.47
C VAL A 303 14.84 16.26 0.90
N GLU A 304 14.10 17.36 0.99
CA GLU A 304 13.42 17.79 2.21
C GLU A 304 12.44 16.74 2.73
N GLY A 305 11.55 16.25 1.87
CA GLY A 305 10.55 15.23 2.21
C GLY A 305 11.21 13.94 2.69
N MET A 306 12.19 13.40 1.94
CA MET A 306 12.89 12.17 2.33
C MET A 306 13.61 12.30 3.68
N LEU A 307 14.37 13.39 3.88
CA LEU A 307 15.10 13.63 5.13
C LEU A 307 14.15 13.86 6.30
N SER A 308 13.03 14.54 6.06
CA SER A 308 12.07 14.78 7.13
C SER A 308 11.32 13.51 7.50
N LEU A 309 10.94 12.66 6.54
CA LEU A 309 10.37 11.35 6.81
C LEU A 309 11.34 10.48 7.63
N LEU A 310 12.65 10.55 7.32
CA LEU A 310 13.68 9.87 8.13
C LEU A 310 13.75 10.45 9.56
N ALA A 311 13.65 11.76 9.74
CA ALA A 311 13.73 12.36 11.07
C ALA A 311 12.50 12.05 11.96
N ILE A 312 11.31 11.95 11.38
CA ILE A 312 10.04 11.86 12.11
C ILE A 312 9.45 10.44 12.19
N CYS A 313 10.07 9.47 11.52
CA CYS A 313 9.58 8.09 11.48
C CYS A 313 9.48 7.52 12.91
N PRO A 314 8.28 7.04 13.33
CA PRO A 314 8.11 6.41 14.64
C PRO A 314 9.08 5.23 14.82
N HIS A 315 9.70 5.14 16.00
CA HIS A 315 10.70 4.12 16.31
C HIS A 315 10.06 2.77 16.67
N GLU A 316 8.77 2.79 17.01
CA GLU A 316 7.93 1.63 17.31
C GLU A 316 7.61 0.82 16.04
N VAL A 317 7.70 1.45 14.85
CA VAL A 317 7.22 0.88 13.58
C VAL A 317 8.38 0.57 12.63
N ALA A 318 9.16 -0.46 12.98
CA ALA A 318 10.38 -0.83 12.25
C ALA A 318 10.16 -1.15 10.76
N HIS A 319 8.97 -1.65 10.37
CA HIS A 319 8.68 -1.99 8.98
C HIS A 319 8.60 -0.75 8.07
N LEU A 320 8.00 0.35 8.53
CA LEU A 320 7.94 1.61 7.78
C LEU A 320 9.34 2.16 7.52
N ARG A 321 10.18 2.11 8.55
CA ARG A 321 11.59 2.53 8.49
C ARG A 321 12.39 1.72 7.45
N LYS A 322 12.16 0.41 7.40
CA LYS A 322 12.75 -0.47 6.38
C LYS A 322 12.35 -0.05 4.97
N GLU A 323 11.06 0.15 4.72
CA GLU A 323 10.58 0.58 3.40
C GLU A 323 11.14 1.95 2.99
N LEU A 324 11.20 2.89 3.94
CA LEU A 324 11.78 4.21 3.72
C LEU A 324 13.27 4.14 3.35
N LEU A 325 14.07 3.31 4.02
CA LEU A 325 15.49 3.13 3.69
C LEU A 325 15.68 2.48 2.31
N ILE A 326 14.80 1.54 1.92
CA ILE A 326 14.83 0.96 0.57
C ILE A 326 14.55 2.04 -0.49
N ALA A 327 13.53 2.87 -0.29
CA ALA A 327 13.22 3.98 -1.19
C ALA A 327 14.38 4.99 -1.25
N ALA A 328 14.96 5.36 -0.11
CA ALA A 328 16.10 6.25 -0.04
C ALA A 328 17.31 5.70 -0.81
N ARG A 329 17.63 4.41 -0.66
CA ARG A 329 18.70 3.75 -1.41
C ARG A 329 18.51 3.88 -2.92
N HIS A 330 17.29 3.64 -3.41
CA HIS A 330 16.99 3.76 -4.84
C HIS A 330 17.15 5.21 -5.35
N ILE A 331 16.76 6.20 -4.55
CA ILE A 331 16.92 7.62 -4.90
C ILE A 331 18.41 8.00 -4.91
N LEU A 332 19.17 7.63 -3.88
CA LEU A 332 20.59 7.93 -3.73
C LEU A 332 21.48 7.19 -4.76
N ALA A 333 20.97 6.12 -5.36
CA ALA A 333 21.64 5.43 -6.47
C ALA A 333 21.58 6.22 -7.80
N THR A 334 20.81 7.32 -7.88
CA THR A 334 20.70 8.17 -9.08
C THR A 334 21.62 9.39 -9.02
N ASP A 335 21.70 10.17 -10.10
CA ASP A 335 22.49 11.41 -10.15
C ASP A 335 21.96 12.52 -9.24
N LEU A 336 20.74 12.36 -8.71
CA LEU A 336 20.16 13.25 -7.71
C LEU A 336 20.87 13.19 -6.35
N ARG A 337 21.74 12.18 -6.12
CA ARG A 337 22.61 12.08 -4.93
C ARG A 337 23.40 13.36 -4.64
N THR A 338 23.77 14.10 -5.68
CA THR A 338 24.49 15.38 -5.56
C THR A 338 23.69 16.44 -4.81
N LYS A 339 22.35 16.35 -4.83
CA LYS A 339 21.45 17.26 -4.12
C LYS A 339 21.40 17.00 -2.61
N PHE A 340 21.88 15.84 -2.15
CA PHE A 340 21.97 15.51 -0.73
C PHE A 340 23.28 15.98 -0.08
N VAL A 341 24.28 16.40 -0.88
CA VAL A 341 25.58 16.86 -0.37
C VAL A 341 25.46 17.97 0.68
N PRO A 342 24.61 19.01 0.52
CA PRO A 342 24.44 20.05 1.54
C PRO A 342 23.84 19.57 2.87
N HIS A 343 23.32 18.34 2.91
CA HIS A 343 22.63 17.76 4.08
C HIS A 343 23.30 16.46 4.56
N MET A 344 24.57 16.23 4.20
CA MET A 344 25.31 15.03 4.60
C MET A 344 25.37 14.85 6.11
N GLU A 345 25.42 15.93 6.89
CA GLU A 345 25.39 15.83 8.36
C GLU A 345 24.17 15.06 8.88
N LYS A 346 23.00 15.24 8.25
CA LYS A 346 21.76 14.59 8.67
C LYS A 346 21.75 13.11 8.28
N LEU A 347 22.40 12.76 7.16
CA LEU A 347 22.53 11.38 6.71
C LEU A 347 23.54 10.58 7.54
N PHE A 348 24.57 11.25 8.08
CA PHE A 348 25.54 10.63 8.99
C PHE A 348 25.06 10.50 10.43
N ASP A 349 23.96 11.15 10.81
CA ASP A 349 23.35 10.94 12.12
C ASP A 349 22.58 9.61 12.16
N GLU A 350 23.11 8.63 12.88
CA GLU A 350 22.48 7.31 13.05
C GLU A 350 21.09 7.41 13.69
N ASN A 351 20.83 8.41 14.52
CA ASN A 351 19.50 8.64 15.09
C ASN A 351 18.50 9.07 14.01
N ILE A 352 18.94 9.77 12.97
CA ILE A 352 18.09 10.18 11.85
C ILE A 352 17.97 9.04 10.84
N LEU A 353 19.05 8.32 10.55
CA LEU A 353 19.07 7.27 9.53
C LEU A 353 18.42 5.96 10.00
N LEU A 354 18.84 5.45 11.16
CA LEU A 354 18.35 4.19 11.75
C LEU A 354 17.24 4.45 12.77
N GLY A 355 17.34 5.51 13.57
CA GLY A 355 16.35 5.80 14.60
C GLY A 355 16.74 5.19 15.92
N ARG A 356 15.93 5.43 16.95
CA ARG A 356 16.20 5.00 18.33
C ARG A 356 15.62 3.61 18.66
N GLY A 357 14.98 2.96 17.70
CA GLY A 357 14.34 1.65 17.90
C GLY A 357 15.37 0.52 17.84
N TRP A 358 15.41 -0.32 18.87
CA TRP A 358 16.38 -1.42 18.95
C TRP A 358 16.25 -2.42 17.79
N THR A 359 15.04 -2.88 17.48
CA THR A 359 14.77 -3.81 16.37
C THR A 359 15.23 -3.27 15.02
N THR A 360 15.04 -1.97 14.81
CA THR A 360 15.48 -1.26 13.61
C THR A 360 17.00 -1.19 13.54
N HIS A 361 17.64 -0.90 14.67
CA HIS A 361 19.09 -0.81 14.77
C HIS A 361 19.79 -2.14 14.50
N GLU A 362 19.22 -3.26 14.95
CA GLU A 362 19.77 -4.59 14.66
C GLU A 362 19.54 -5.02 13.21
N SER A 363 18.32 -4.85 12.70
CA SER A 363 17.93 -5.42 11.39
C SER A 363 18.32 -4.55 10.18
N LEU A 364 18.37 -3.23 10.32
CA LEU A 364 18.54 -2.30 9.19
C LEU A 364 19.95 -1.72 9.06
N ARG A 365 20.80 -1.90 10.06
CA ARG A 365 22.19 -1.43 10.07
C ARG A 365 22.99 -1.85 8.82
N PRO A 366 22.94 -3.11 8.35
CA PRO A 366 23.58 -3.52 7.10
C PRO A 366 23.11 -2.71 5.88
N LEU A 367 21.79 -2.51 5.75
CA LEU A 367 21.20 -1.78 4.62
C LEU A 367 21.57 -0.30 4.65
N ALA A 368 21.48 0.31 5.83
CA ALA A 368 21.76 1.73 6.03
C ALA A 368 23.22 2.06 5.73
N TYR A 369 24.17 1.31 6.30
CA TYR A 369 25.59 1.56 6.07
C TYR A 369 26.07 1.20 4.67
N SER A 370 25.52 0.15 4.05
CA SER A 370 25.79 -0.11 2.63
C SER A 370 25.32 1.06 1.76
N THR A 371 24.13 1.61 2.04
CA THR A 371 23.59 2.77 1.31
C THR A 371 24.45 4.02 1.53
N LEU A 372 24.91 4.25 2.76
CA LEU A 372 25.78 5.38 3.11
C LEU A 372 27.17 5.24 2.48
N ALA A 373 27.76 4.04 2.49
CA ALA A 373 29.06 3.76 1.88
C ALA A 373 29.01 4.01 0.37
N ASP A 374 27.97 3.50 -0.30
CA ASP A 374 27.72 3.77 -1.72
C ASP A 374 27.59 5.27 -1.97
N LEU A 375 26.81 6.00 -1.17
CA LEU A 375 26.66 7.45 -1.31
C LEU A 375 28.01 8.18 -1.19
N VAL A 376 28.76 7.92 -0.12
CA VAL A 376 30.05 8.55 0.16
C VAL A 376 31.05 8.28 -0.97
N HIS A 377 31.11 7.05 -1.46
CA HIS A 377 31.97 6.69 -2.58
C HIS A 377 31.68 7.53 -3.82
N HIS A 378 30.41 7.71 -4.17
CA HIS A 378 30.01 8.43 -5.38
C HIS A 378 30.13 9.96 -5.25
N VAL A 379 29.94 10.52 -4.06
CA VAL A 379 29.98 11.98 -3.84
C VAL A 379 31.30 12.48 -3.27
N ARG A 380 32.32 11.62 -3.09
CA ARG A 380 33.61 11.92 -2.44
C ARG A 380 34.31 13.21 -2.88
N GLN A 381 34.14 13.63 -4.14
CA GLN A 381 34.74 14.85 -4.69
C GLN A 381 34.03 16.15 -4.23
N HIS A 382 32.84 16.02 -3.66
CA HIS A 382 31.98 17.14 -3.26
C HIS A 382 31.78 17.21 -1.74
N ILE A 383 32.30 16.25 -0.97
CA ILE A 383 32.13 16.20 0.49
C ILE A 383 33.13 17.15 1.18
N LEU A 384 32.66 17.90 2.17
CA LEU A 384 33.48 18.76 3.03
C LEU A 384 34.36 17.92 3.96
N LEU A 385 35.54 18.42 4.35
CA LEU A 385 36.46 17.68 5.21
C LEU A 385 35.84 17.28 6.57
N SER A 386 34.97 18.11 7.12
CA SER A 386 34.22 17.83 8.37
C SER A 386 33.25 16.66 8.25
N ASP A 387 32.69 16.45 7.06
CA ASP A 387 31.77 15.35 6.79
C ASP A 387 32.54 14.06 6.47
N LEU A 388 33.71 14.18 5.83
CA LEU A 388 34.62 13.05 5.65
C LEU A 388 35.14 12.51 6.98
N SER A 389 35.48 13.37 7.95
CA SER A 389 35.92 12.90 9.27
C SER A 389 34.83 12.13 10.01
N ARG A 390 33.58 12.60 9.95
CA ARG A 390 32.41 11.87 10.49
C ARG A 390 32.18 10.54 9.79
N ALA A 391 32.30 10.51 8.45
CA ALA A 391 32.19 9.28 7.68
C ALA A 391 33.25 8.25 8.11
N VAL A 392 34.52 8.67 8.23
CA VAL A 392 35.61 7.79 8.69
C VAL A 392 35.33 7.29 10.11
N GLN A 393 34.94 8.17 11.03
CA GLN A 393 34.63 7.77 12.40
C GLN A 393 33.49 6.73 12.46
N LEU A 394 32.40 6.96 11.71
CA LEU A 394 31.27 6.05 11.66
C LEU A 394 31.65 4.69 11.08
N PHE A 395 32.35 4.66 9.94
CA PHE A 395 32.78 3.39 9.33
C PHE A 395 33.82 2.66 10.17
N SER A 396 34.74 3.37 10.84
CA SER A 396 35.71 2.76 11.76
C SER A 396 35.03 2.11 12.97
N LEU A 397 34.05 2.77 13.59
CA LEU A 397 33.28 2.20 14.70
C LEU A 397 32.57 0.91 14.29
N ASN A 398 32.00 0.86 13.09
CA ASN A 398 31.30 -0.30 12.56
C ASN A 398 32.22 -1.48 12.22
N VAL A 399 33.44 -1.22 11.76
CA VAL A 399 34.43 -2.29 11.52
C VAL A 399 34.87 -2.96 12.83
N HIS A 400 34.85 -2.21 13.93
CA HIS A 400 35.21 -2.69 15.27
C HIS A 400 34.01 -3.24 16.07
N ASP A 401 32.81 -3.22 15.51
CA ASP A 401 31.60 -3.74 16.15
C ASP A 401 31.45 -5.26 15.93
N GLU A 402 31.70 -6.03 16.99
CA GLU A 402 31.59 -7.51 16.99
C GLU A 402 30.14 -8.01 16.81
N SER A 403 29.12 -7.15 16.92
CA SER A 403 27.71 -7.51 16.73
C SER A 403 27.23 -7.45 15.26
N SER A 404 28.04 -6.91 14.35
CA SER A 404 27.68 -6.74 12.94
C SER A 404 27.97 -8.00 12.11
N PRO A 405 27.10 -8.38 11.14
CA PRO A 405 27.30 -9.58 10.34
C PRO A 405 28.58 -9.52 9.48
N PRO A 406 29.19 -10.68 9.15
CA PRO A 406 30.55 -10.77 8.61
C PRO A 406 30.85 -10.13 7.24
N PRO A 407 29.93 -9.79 6.31
CA PRO A 407 30.34 -9.14 5.05
C PRO A 407 30.87 -7.71 5.22
N PHE A 408 30.84 -7.14 6.44
CA PHE A 408 31.37 -5.81 6.76
C PHE A 408 32.77 -5.79 7.39
N LYS A 409 33.35 -6.95 7.72
CA LYS A 409 34.74 -7.00 8.22
C LYS A 409 35.70 -7.06 7.02
N PRO A 410 36.62 -6.09 6.84
CA PRO A 410 37.77 -6.30 5.97
C PRO A 410 38.60 -7.45 6.56
N CYS A 411 39.13 -8.34 5.73
CA CYS A 411 40.17 -9.28 6.16
C CYS A 411 41.26 -8.53 6.93
N PRO A 412 41.75 -9.06 8.07
CA PRO A 412 42.79 -8.40 8.84
C PRO A 412 44.01 -8.21 7.95
N ALA A 413 44.53 -6.98 7.93
CA ALA A 413 45.67 -6.58 7.13
C ALA A 413 46.92 -7.38 7.55
N SER A 414 47.18 -8.50 6.88
CA SER A 414 48.51 -9.09 6.82
C SER A 414 49.29 -8.39 5.71
N SER A 415 50.27 -7.61 6.13
CA SER A 415 51.45 -7.15 5.41
C SER A 415 51.73 -7.85 4.07
N SER A 416 51.25 -7.27 2.97
CA SER A 416 51.95 -7.26 1.69
C SER A 416 51.21 -6.30 0.76
N SER A 417 51.94 -5.32 0.24
CA SER A 417 51.55 -4.55 -0.94
C SER A 417 50.94 -5.47 -2.00
N THR A 418 49.81 -5.04 -2.59
CA THR A 418 49.09 -5.58 -3.77
C THR A 418 47.68 -6.11 -3.46
N SER A 419 46.70 -5.22 -3.31
CA SER A 419 45.28 -5.51 -3.59
C SER A 419 44.43 -4.23 -3.42
N TRP A 420 44.39 -3.38 -4.45
CA TRP A 420 43.38 -2.31 -4.62
C TRP A 420 42.72 -2.40 -6.00
N SER A 421 42.67 -3.61 -6.57
CA SER A 421 42.27 -3.86 -7.96
C SER A 421 41.09 -4.82 -8.13
N ALA A 422 40.33 -5.11 -7.06
CA ALA A 422 39.25 -6.10 -7.10
C ALA A 422 37.81 -5.53 -6.99
N PHE A 423 37.59 -4.24 -7.22
CA PHE A 423 36.24 -3.62 -7.22
C PHE A 423 35.81 -3.05 -8.58
N GLY A 424 36.47 -3.45 -9.67
CA GLY A 424 36.30 -2.84 -11.00
C GLY A 424 35.93 -3.76 -12.16
N ALA A 425 35.47 -4.99 -11.92
CA ALA A 425 35.11 -5.92 -13.02
C ALA A 425 33.84 -6.71 -12.69
N GLY A 426 32.69 -6.13 -13.03
CA GLY A 426 31.39 -6.78 -12.85
C GLY A 426 30.29 -6.16 -13.70
N ALA A 427 30.61 -5.61 -14.87
CA ALA A 427 29.62 -5.24 -15.87
C ALA A 427 30.22 -5.19 -17.29
N THR A 428 29.66 -6.03 -18.16
CA THR A 428 29.55 -5.97 -19.64
C THR A 428 30.46 -6.83 -20.53
N ARG A 429 29.74 -7.57 -21.42
CA ARG A 429 30.09 -8.29 -22.68
C ARG A 429 30.66 -9.72 -22.56
N SER A 430 30.26 -10.73 -23.34
CA SER A 430 29.35 -10.90 -24.51
C SER A 430 29.07 -12.43 -24.64
N LYS A 431 27.83 -12.90 -24.90
CA LYS A 431 27.21 -13.24 -26.20
C LYS A 431 27.91 -14.33 -27.06
N VAL A 432 27.13 -15.40 -27.36
CA VAL A 432 27.19 -16.34 -28.53
C VAL A 432 28.34 -17.38 -28.51
N GLY A 433 28.18 -18.69 -28.74
CA GLY A 433 27.07 -19.56 -29.15
C GLY A 433 27.56 -21.03 -29.30
N GLU A 434 26.63 -21.95 -29.60
CA GLU A 434 26.81 -23.36 -30.07
C GLU A 434 27.10 -24.43 -28.98
N THR A 435 26.47 -25.61 -28.91
CA THR A 435 25.67 -26.44 -29.83
C THR A 435 24.81 -27.47 -29.04
N GLY A 436 23.67 -27.86 -29.63
CA GLY A 436 23.05 -29.21 -29.65
C GLY A 436 22.87 -30.07 -28.39
N GLY A 437 21.62 -30.48 -28.12
CA GLY A 437 21.34 -31.62 -27.23
C GLY A 437 19.85 -31.82 -26.92
N SER A 438 19.20 -32.65 -27.73
CA SER A 438 17.82 -33.14 -27.63
C SER A 438 17.47 -33.78 -26.28
N TYR A 439 16.21 -33.68 -25.84
CA TYR A 439 15.24 -34.77 -25.62
C TYR A 439 14.13 -34.38 -24.63
N LEU A 440 12.89 -34.51 -25.13
CA LEU A 440 11.56 -34.59 -24.48
C LEU A 440 11.00 -33.36 -23.73
#